data_AF-A0A935M507-F1
#
_entry.id   AF-A0A935M507-F1
#
_cell.length_a   1.000
_cell.length_b   1.000
_cell.length_c   1.000
_cell.angle_alpha   90.00
_cell.angle_beta   90.00
_cell.angle_gamma   90.00
#
_symmetry.space_group_name_H-M   'P 1'
#
loop_
_entity.id
_entity.type
_entity.pdbx_description
1 polymer ?
#
loop_
_entity_poly.entity_id
_entity_poly.type
_entity_poly.pdbx_seq_one_letter_code
_entity_poly.pdbx_strand_id
1 'polypeptide(L)'
;MTKDLKTDLKSVLEQAQEMQKEIQDLKKEMNKNEELGLNEDQKKQMQSKVDNFQKNLNSAQKKLEESMNEMQQKNMLSEKTLEQYMELQKMFNKINTPELQKMLEKLREALKKNNPEELKEALKNFKFDEEAFKKYMEKAMELLKKIENMQKFGELTQKLDDIAKKQEDLKKETEKSDKNDKNKMNELSDKQKNIKDQTKDFTDELKKLIDEINKMKEQMSAEDLEKLKKKMEQRNTENKMQKSSDQLQKSDKSNSEQTQEDIMNDLNEMNQQMKEALSDMMDSQDMQKKLLDKLKDIKKQLDELSRKQQELKDKTDELNESDKEEFEKNQKKQKSLQSELSQTIEDLMNASKMGAMMTPEMGKELGNAYNKMDKAEKELGEKQKANASSDQGKAKESLDNASKMLGDMIGKMGQQGKDGKDGKDGKKGKGGDKPGQGDMGQLMSRLGEIISQQMGLNGKTGKFGENGQKGNNGKGNSPDNMSPEQRIENQKLSLEQQQIQKSLEQLNEELKKEKERSGEKILGDLDEVQKEMKEIVKELEENRYDDKLIEKQNRILSRMLDAQLSQREKDFEPKRESRPGENVVRTSPPEIVLRGPNSFNELKEDFLNLQKEGYTEDYEALISKYLMELKKSGSK
;
A
#
# COMPACT_ATOMS: atom_id res chain seq x y z
N MET A 1 -2.81 -19.15 9.34
CA MET A 1 -3.07 -17.70 9.36
C MET A 1 -2.39 -16.96 8.21
N THR A 2 -1.08 -16.72 8.20
CA THR A 2 -0.38 -16.07 7.05
C THR A 2 -0.52 -16.87 5.74
N LYS A 3 -0.54 -18.20 5.84
CA LYS A 3 -0.83 -19.11 4.71
C LYS A 3 -2.23 -18.93 4.11
N ASP A 4 -3.23 -18.64 4.95
CA ASP A 4 -4.62 -18.43 4.53
C ASP A 4 -4.78 -17.05 3.90
N LEU A 5 -4.18 -16.03 4.50
CA LEU A 5 -4.13 -14.67 3.92
C LEU A 5 -3.43 -14.67 2.56
N LYS A 6 -2.33 -15.42 2.40
CA LYS A 6 -1.62 -15.57 1.13
C LYS A 6 -2.48 -16.24 0.06
N THR A 7 -3.26 -17.26 0.46
CA THR A 7 -4.18 -17.96 -0.44
C THR A 7 -5.30 -17.02 -0.91
N ASP A 8 -5.87 -16.24 0.01
CA ASP A 8 -6.87 -15.22 -0.30
C ASP A 8 -6.31 -14.14 -1.24
N LEU A 9 -5.12 -13.60 -0.95
CA LEU A 9 -4.48 -12.60 -1.82
C LEU A 9 -4.21 -13.16 -3.23
N LYS A 10 -3.74 -14.40 -3.33
CA LYS A 10 -3.54 -15.04 -4.64
C LYS A 10 -4.86 -15.22 -5.39
N SER A 11 -5.91 -15.63 -4.69
CA SER A 11 -7.26 -15.77 -5.27
C SER A 11 -7.83 -14.42 -5.71
N VAL A 12 -7.64 -13.35 -4.94
CA VAL A 12 -8.03 -11.98 -5.30
C VAL A 12 -7.32 -11.55 -6.59
N LEU A 13 -6.02 -11.83 -6.71
CA LEU A 13 -5.26 -11.51 -7.93
C LEU A 13 -5.80 -12.26 -9.15
N GLU A 14 -5.98 -13.58 -9.05
CA GLU A 14 -6.51 -14.41 -10.15
C GLU A 14 -7.91 -13.94 -10.57
N GLN A 15 -8.80 -13.67 -9.61
CA GLN A 15 -10.15 -13.18 -9.89
C GLN A 15 -10.17 -11.78 -10.50
N ALA A 16 -9.26 -10.89 -10.11
CA ALA A 16 -9.15 -9.56 -10.71
C ALA A 16 -8.81 -9.67 -12.21
N GLN A 17 -7.87 -10.54 -12.57
CA GLN A 17 -7.46 -10.75 -13.96
C GLN A 17 -8.59 -11.33 -14.80
N GLU A 18 -9.31 -12.32 -14.25
CA GLU A 18 -10.47 -12.90 -14.92
C GLU A 18 -11.60 -11.88 -15.13
N MET A 19 -11.93 -11.10 -14.08
CA MET A 19 -12.96 -10.09 -14.16
C MET A 19 -12.61 -9.02 -15.19
N GLN A 20 -11.36 -8.56 -15.19
CA GLN A 20 -10.91 -7.58 -16.18
C GLN A 20 -11.06 -8.10 -17.60
N LYS A 21 -10.63 -9.34 -17.86
CA LYS A 21 -10.74 -9.96 -19.18
C LYS A 21 -12.20 -9.99 -19.64
N GLU A 22 -13.12 -10.41 -18.78
CA GLU A 22 -14.55 -10.41 -19.11
C GLU A 22 -15.10 -9.00 -19.35
N ILE A 23 -14.75 -8.02 -18.52
CA ILE A 23 -15.15 -6.62 -18.74
C ILE A 23 -14.64 -6.09 -20.10
N GLN A 24 -13.41 -6.43 -20.49
CA GLN A 24 -12.86 -6.02 -21.78
C GLN A 24 -13.56 -6.71 -22.96
N ASP A 25 -13.85 -8.00 -22.85
CA ASP A 25 -14.54 -8.75 -23.90
C ASP A 25 -15.97 -8.24 -24.06
N LEU A 26 -16.66 -7.97 -22.95
CA LEU A 26 -17.97 -7.31 -22.95
C LEU A 26 -17.90 -5.92 -23.59
N LYS A 27 -16.92 -5.07 -23.24
CA LYS A 27 -16.75 -3.75 -23.89
C LYS A 27 -16.52 -3.87 -25.41
N LYS A 28 -15.81 -4.89 -25.88
CA LYS A 28 -15.55 -5.12 -27.31
C LYS A 28 -16.80 -5.58 -28.04
N GLU A 29 -17.59 -6.46 -27.44
CA GLU A 29 -18.91 -6.82 -27.95
C GLU A 29 -19.78 -5.56 -27.99
N MET A 30 -19.80 -4.79 -26.88
CA MET A 30 -20.24 -3.39 -26.70
C MET A 30 -20.25 -2.56 -27.97
N ASN A 31 -19.03 -2.42 -28.48
CA ASN A 31 -18.73 -1.51 -29.58
C ASN A 31 -19.07 -2.09 -30.96
N LYS A 32 -19.40 -3.37 -31.06
CA LYS A 32 -19.72 -4.06 -32.32
C LYS A 32 -21.23 -4.16 -32.57
N ASN A 33 -22.06 -4.16 -31.53
CA ASN A 33 -23.52 -4.24 -31.62
C ASN A 33 -24.15 -3.23 -30.65
N GLU A 34 -24.88 -2.24 -31.15
CA GLU A 34 -25.54 -1.23 -30.29
C GLU A 34 -26.65 -1.83 -29.43
N GLU A 35 -27.31 -2.89 -29.91
CA GLU A 35 -28.21 -3.75 -29.15
C GLU A 35 -27.41 -4.90 -28.51
N LEU A 36 -26.89 -4.70 -27.30
CA LEU A 36 -26.29 -5.77 -26.53
C LEU A 36 -27.17 -6.20 -25.37
N GLY A 37 -28.05 -7.15 -25.67
CA GLY A 37 -28.57 -8.04 -24.66
C GLY A 37 -27.51 -9.07 -24.31
N LEU A 38 -26.75 -8.85 -23.24
CA LEU A 38 -26.09 -9.97 -22.54
C LEU A 38 -27.14 -11.07 -22.33
N ASN A 39 -26.81 -12.31 -22.67
CA ASN A 39 -27.71 -13.41 -22.33
C ASN A 39 -27.73 -13.60 -20.79
N GLU A 40 -28.79 -14.21 -20.26
CA GLU A 40 -28.97 -14.34 -18.80
C GLU A 40 -27.85 -15.14 -18.13
N ASP A 41 -27.23 -16.08 -18.84
CA ASP A 41 -26.13 -16.89 -18.33
C ASP A 41 -24.84 -16.06 -18.17
N GLN A 42 -24.51 -15.21 -19.14
CA GLN A 42 -23.39 -14.28 -19.08
C GLN A 42 -23.55 -13.26 -17.95
N LYS A 43 -24.78 -12.74 -17.73
CA LYS A 43 -25.06 -11.84 -16.59
C LYS A 43 -24.83 -12.53 -15.26
N LYS A 44 -25.35 -13.75 -15.09
CA LYS A 44 -25.18 -14.52 -13.85
C LYS A 44 -23.71 -14.87 -13.60
N GLN A 45 -22.98 -15.24 -14.63
CA GLN A 45 -21.54 -15.53 -14.53
C GLN A 45 -20.77 -14.28 -14.08
N MET A 46 -21.01 -13.14 -14.73
CA MET A 46 -20.39 -11.87 -14.41
C MET A 46 -20.74 -11.40 -12.98
N GLN A 47 -22.02 -11.50 -12.61
CA GLN A 47 -22.48 -11.18 -11.26
C GLN A 47 -21.79 -12.05 -10.21
N SER A 48 -21.68 -13.36 -10.45
CA SER A 48 -20.98 -14.28 -9.54
C SER A 48 -19.51 -13.90 -9.40
N LYS A 49 -18.84 -13.45 -10.46
CA LYS A 49 -17.44 -13.04 -10.40
C LYS A 49 -17.24 -11.74 -9.63
N VAL A 50 -18.08 -10.73 -9.87
CA VAL A 50 -18.08 -9.48 -9.10
C VAL A 50 -18.33 -9.77 -7.61
N ASP A 51 -19.30 -10.62 -7.29
CA ASP A 51 -19.62 -11.00 -5.92
C ASP A 51 -18.47 -11.76 -5.25
N ASN A 52 -17.87 -12.74 -5.94
CA ASN A 52 -16.74 -13.51 -5.42
C ASN A 52 -15.51 -12.63 -5.19
N PHE A 53 -15.19 -11.75 -6.14
CA PHE A 53 -14.07 -10.82 -6.01
C PHE A 53 -14.24 -9.87 -4.83
N GLN A 54 -15.41 -9.23 -4.69
CA GLN A 54 -15.70 -8.35 -3.56
C GLN A 54 -15.62 -9.11 -2.23
N LYS A 55 -16.17 -10.32 -2.18
CA LYS A 55 -16.13 -11.17 -0.98
C LYS A 55 -14.70 -11.53 -0.59
N ASN A 56 -13.87 -11.90 -1.57
CA ASN A 56 -12.48 -12.28 -1.33
C ASN A 56 -11.62 -11.06 -0.95
N LEU A 57 -11.86 -9.89 -1.54
CA LEU A 57 -11.25 -8.63 -1.11
C LEU A 57 -11.57 -8.32 0.36
N ASN A 58 -12.85 -8.37 0.73
CA ASN A 58 -13.28 -8.10 2.10
C ASN A 58 -12.76 -9.17 3.08
N SER A 59 -12.70 -10.44 2.66
CA SER A 59 -12.11 -11.53 3.45
C SER A 59 -10.62 -11.30 3.70
N ALA A 60 -9.86 -10.96 2.65
CA ALA A 60 -8.43 -10.68 2.77
C ALA A 60 -8.18 -9.49 3.71
N GLN A 61 -8.98 -8.42 3.61
CA GLN A 61 -8.90 -7.28 4.53
C GLN A 61 -9.15 -7.71 5.98
N LYS A 62 -10.25 -8.41 6.22
CA LYS A 62 -10.64 -8.86 7.57
C LYS A 62 -9.58 -9.78 8.18
N LYS A 63 -9.07 -10.75 7.40
CA LYS A 63 -7.99 -11.64 7.87
C LYS A 63 -6.70 -10.89 8.17
N LEU A 64 -6.39 -9.83 7.42
CA LEU A 64 -5.23 -8.98 7.67
C LEU A 64 -5.39 -8.22 9.00
N GLU A 65 -6.58 -7.67 9.29
CA GLU A 65 -6.92 -7.02 10.56
C GLU A 65 -6.92 -8.01 11.74
N GLU A 66 -7.55 -9.18 11.58
CA GLU A 66 -7.56 -10.27 12.57
C GLU A 66 -6.13 -10.74 12.89
N SER A 67 -5.29 -10.90 11.85
CA SER A 67 -3.88 -11.27 12.02
C SER A 67 -3.10 -10.23 12.82
N MET A 68 -3.36 -8.94 12.59
CA MET A 68 -2.74 -7.86 13.36
C MET A 68 -3.18 -7.91 14.83
N ASN A 69 -4.48 -8.05 15.08
CA ASN A 69 -5.05 -8.09 16.43
C ASN A 69 -4.56 -9.30 17.24
N GLU A 70 -4.53 -10.49 16.65
CA GLU A 70 -4.02 -11.69 17.33
C GLU A 70 -2.54 -11.57 17.69
N MET A 71 -1.74 -10.97 16.81
CA MET A 71 -0.31 -10.78 17.07
C MET A 71 -0.04 -9.75 18.17
N GLN A 72 -0.86 -8.70 18.27
CA GLN A 72 -0.82 -7.76 19.39
C GLN A 72 -1.17 -8.46 20.71
N GLN A 73 -2.19 -9.32 20.73
CA GLN A 73 -2.62 -10.04 21.94
C GLN A 73 -1.60 -11.07 22.43
N LYS A 74 -0.92 -11.77 21.52
CA LYS A 74 0.04 -12.84 21.89
C LYS A 74 1.43 -12.31 22.29
N ASN A 75 1.65 -10.99 22.33
CA ASN A 75 2.97 -10.37 22.56
C ASN A 75 4.07 -10.92 21.63
N MET A 76 3.71 -11.41 20.43
CA MET A 76 4.66 -12.04 19.50
C MET A 76 5.40 -11.03 18.61
N LEU A 77 5.23 -9.73 18.84
CA LEU A 77 5.74 -8.69 17.95
C LEU A 77 6.84 -7.84 18.58
N SER A 78 7.96 -7.76 17.87
CA SER A 78 8.82 -6.57 17.91
C SER A 78 8.08 -5.39 17.23
N GLU A 79 8.34 -4.17 17.69
CA GLU A 79 7.77 -2.93 17.13
C GLU A 79 7.91 -2.85 15.59
N LYS A 80 9.04 -3.31 15.05
CA LYS A 80 9.33 -3.38 13.60
C LYS A 80 8.44 -4.36 12.83
N THR A 81 7.98 -5.45 13.45
CA THR A 81 7.07 -6.40 12.77
C THR A 81 5.67 -5.81 12.63
N LEU A 82 5.24 -5.01 13.60
CA LEU A 82 3.99 -4.25 13.53
C LEU A 82 4.04 -3.21 12.39
N GLU A 83 5.15 -2.50 12.23
CA GLU A 83 5.35 -1.54 11.13
C GLU A 83 5.20 -2.21 9.75
N GLN A 84 5.78 -3.39 9.54
CA GLN A 84 5.64 -4.13 8.27
C GLN A 84 4.19 -4.60 8.04
N TYR A 85 3.46 -4.97 9.08
CA TYR A 85 2.02 -5.27 8.99
C TYR A 85 1.20 -4.03 8.63
N MET A 86 1.53 -2.86 9.19
CA MET A 86 0.89 -1.60 8.82
C MET A 86 1.20 -1.22 7.37
N GLU A 87 2.41 -1.47 6.89
CA GLU A 87 2.77 -1.28 5.50
C GLU A 87 1.97 -2.21 4.58
N LEU A 88 1.81 -3.48 4.95
CA LEU A 88 0.96 -4.44 4.25
C LEU A 88 -0.50 -3.97 4.19
N GLN A 89 -1.03 -3.44 5.31
CA GLN A 89 -2.38 -2.86 5.36
C GLN A 89 -2.50 -1.63 4.45
N LYS A 90 -1.50 -0.73 4.46
CA LYS A 90 -1.47 0.44 3.57
C LYS A 90 -1.43 0.03 2.09
N MET A 91 -0.65 -1.00 1.74
CA MET A 91 -0.63 -1.55 0.39
C MET A 91 -1.99 -2.15 0.02
N PHE A 92 -2.61 -2.92 0.92
CA PHE A 92 -3.93 -3.49 0.70
C PHE A 92 -5.02 -2.41 0.54
N ASN A 93 -4.96 -1.31 1.29
CA ASN A 93 -5.90 -0.19 1.14
C ASN A 93 -5.72 0.55 -0.20
N LYS A 94 -4.53 0.50 -0.82
CA LYS A 94 -4.30 0.98 -2.18
C LYS A 94 -4.85 0.03 -3.25
N ILE A 95 -5.13 -1.22 -2.88
CA ILE A 95 -5.71 -2.26 -3.74
C ILE A 95 -7.24 -2.22 -3.62
N ASN A 96 -7.78 -2.20 -2.39
CA ASN A 96 -9.21 -2.10 -2.08
C ASN A 96 -9.64 -0.64 -1.91
N THR A 97 -9.50 0.18 -2.95
CA THR A 97 -9.84 1.60 -2.84
C THR A 97 -11.35 1.82 -2.80
N PRO A 98 -11.84 2.90 -2.16
CA PRO A 98 -13.26 3.25 -2.19
C PRO A 98 -13.82 3.41 -3.61
N GLU A 99 -13.01 3.88 -4.55
CA GLU A 99 -13.39 3.99 -5.96
C GLU A 99 -13.65 2.62 -6.58
N LEU A 100 -12.78 1.64 -6.32
CA LEU A 100 -12.96 0.27 -6.78
C LEU A 100 -14.25 -0.32 -6.20
N GLN A 101 -14.51 -0.14 -4.90
CA GLN A 101 -15.74 -0.62 -4.26
C GLN A 101 -17.00 -0.01 -4.88
N LYS A 102 -17.02 1.31 -5.09
CA LYS A 102 -18.14 2.01 -5.75
C LYS A 102 -18.34 1.52 -7.18
N MET A 103 -17.26 1.27 -7.93
CA MET A 103 -17.36 0.74 -9.29
C MET A 103 -17.93 -0.68 -9.32
N LEU A 104 -17.51 -1.56 -8.41
CA LEU A 104 -18.03 -2.92 -8.26
C LEU A 104 -19.51 -2.91 -7.87
N GLU A 105 -19.91 -2.02 -6.97
CA GLU A 105 -21.29 -1.85 -6.54
C GLU A 105 -22.20 -1.38 -7.69
N LYS A 106 -21.79 -0.35 -8.43
CA LYS A 106 -22.53 0.12 -9.62
C LYS A 106 -22.66 -0.96 -10.68
N LEU A 107 -21.59 -1.71 -10.93
CA LEU A 107 -21.60 -2.83 -11.89
C LEU A 107 -22.57 -3.93 -11.43
N ARG A 108 -22.55 -4.28 -10.14
CA ARG A 108 -23.47 -5.25 -9.53
C ARG A 108 -24.93 -4.80 -9.59
N GLU A 109 -25.22 -3.53 -9.33
CA GLU A 109 -26.59 -2.99 -9.43
C GLU A 109 -27.10 -3.05 -10.87
N ALA A 110 -26.28 -2.64 -11.84
CA ALA A 110 -26.64 -2.65 -13.24
C ALA A 110 -26.93 -4.07 -13.76
N LEU A 111 -26.13 -5.06 -13.31
CA LEU A 111 -26.37 -6.48 -13.61
C LEU A 111 -27.69 -6.99 -13.01
N LYS A 112 -28.12 -6.49 -11.84
CA LYS A 112 -29.38 -6.89 -11.18
C LYS A 112 -30.62 -6.25 -11.77
N LYS A 113 -30.56 -4.96 -12.14
CA LYS A 113 -31.72 -4.19 -12.63
C LYS A 113 -32.13 -4.57 -14.05
N ASN A 114 -31.34 -5.40 -14.73
CA ASN A 114 -31.56 -5.83 -16.10
C ASN A 114 -31.73 -4.67 -17.09
N ASN A 115 -31.06 -3.54 -16.82
CA ASN A 115 -31.11 -2.33 -17.64
C ASN A 115 -29.83 -2.26 -18.51
N PRO A 116 -29.93 -2.44 -19.84
CA PRO A 116 -28.78 -2.43 -20.74
C PRO A 116 -27.99 -1.11 -20.75
N GLU A 117 -28.68 0.03 -20.60
CA GLU A 117 -28.05 1.35 -20.60
C GLU A 117 -27.26 1.62 -19.31
N GLU A 118 -27.81 1.26 -18.15
CA GLU A 118 -27.09 1.34 -16.88
C GLU A 118 -25.86 0.42 -16.88
N LEU A 119 -25.97 -0.77 -17.48
CA LEU A 119 -24.84 -1.69 -17.60
C LEU A 119 -23.77 -1.14 -18.55
N LYS A 120 -24.19 -0.54 -19.67
CA LYS A 120 -23.29 0.15 -20.62
C LYS A 120 -22.53 1.27 -19.94
N GLU A 121 -23.22 2.09 -19.16
CA GLU A 121 -22.63 3.17 -18.40
C GLU A 121 -21.68 2.64 -17.31
N ALA A 122 -22.09 1.63 -16.54
CA ALA A 122 -21.25 1.02 -15.52
C ALA A 122 -19.97 0.40 -16.10
N LEU A 123 -20.07 -0.33 -17.22
CA LEU A 123 -18.92 -0.89 -17.92
C LEU A 123 -18.01 0.23 -18.46
N LYS A 124 -18.56 1.25 -19.12
CA LYS A 124 -17.78 2.39 -19.64
C LYS A 124 -17.05 3.15 -18.54
N ASN A 125 -17.69 3.34 -17.40
CA ASN A 125 -17.13 4.02 -16.24
C ASN A 125 -16.22 3.13 -15.39
N PHE A 126 -16.24 1.81 -15.57
CA PHE A 126 -15.32 0.88 -14.92
C PHE A 126 -13.90 1.08 -15.49
N LYS A 127 -13.11 1.90 -14.78
CA LYS A 127 -11.70 2.18 -15.06
C LYS A 127 -10.85 1.51 -13.99
N PHE A 128 -10.39 0.31 -14.30
CA PHE A 128 -9.53 -0.48 -13.43
C PHE A 128 -8.15 -0.62 -14.07
N ASP A 129 -7.11 -0.24 -13.32
CA ASP A 129 -5.73 -0.37 -13.74
C ASP A 129 -5.17 -1.72 -13.27
N GLU A 130 -5.25 -2.73 -14.15
CA GLU A 130 -4.74 -4.09 -13.87
C GLU A 130 -3.29 -4.07 -13.46
N GLU A 131 -2.48 -3.26 -14.15
CA GLU A 131 -1.05 -3.30 -13.96
C GLU A 131 -0.69 -2.74 -12.60
N ALA A 132 -1.31 -1.62 -12.21
CA ALA A 132 -1.15 -1.07 -10.87
C ALA A 132 -1.65 -2.06 -9.83
N PHE A 133 -2.85 -2.63 -10.01
CA PHE A 133 -3.44 -3.60 -9.08
C PHE A 133 -2.54 -4.83 -8.91
N LYS A 134 -2.10 -5.44 -10.01
CA LYS A 134 -1.19 -6.58 -10.03
C LYS A 134 0.12 -6.25 -9.32
N LYS A 135 0.72 -5.10 -9.62
CA LYS A 135 1.97 -4.66 -8.96
C LYS A 135 1.78 -4.48 -7.46
N TYR A 136 0.68 -3.87 -7.01
CA TYR A 136 0.41 -3.73 -5.57
C TYR A 136 0.15 -5.07 -4.89
N MET A 137 -0.55 -6.00 -5.55
CA MET A 137 -0.80 -7.35 -5.06
C MET A 137 0.48 -8.19 -4.98
N GLU A 138 1.34 -8.14 -6.00
CA GLU A 138 2.64 -8.81 -6.00
C GLU A 138 3.50 -8.34 -4.83
N LYS A 139 3.61 -7.02 -4.63
CA LYS A 139 4.32 -6.44 -3.47
C LYS A 139 3.71 -6.84 -2.13
N ALA A 140 2.38 -6.82 -2.01
CA ALA A 140 1.70 -7.23 -0.79
C ALA A 140 1.98 -8.72 -0.48
N MET A 141 1.98 -9.59 -1.49
CA MET A 141 2.34 -11.01 -1.33
C MET A 141 3.82 -11.21 -0.97
N GLU A 142 4.72 -10.40 -1.53
CA GLU A 142 6.14 -10.42 -1.17
C GLU A 142 6.37 -10.00 0.28
N LEU A 143 5.77 -8.90 0.70
CA LEU A 143 5.85 -8.41 2.08
C LEU A 143 5.23 -9.41 3.06
N LEU A 144 4.07 -9.98 2.73
CA LEU A 144 3.45 -11.04 3.51
C LEU A 144 4.37 -12.25 3.65
N LYS A 145 5.06 -12.64 2.57
CA LYS A 145 6.01 -13.76 2.61
C LYS A 145 7.26 -13.42 3.45
N LYS A 146 7.73 -12.17 3.41
CA LYS A 146 8.80 -11.69 4.30
C LYS A 146 8.38 -11.80 5.76
N ILE A 147 7.18 -11.35 6.08
CA ILE A 147 6.58 -11.47 7.41
C ILE A 147 6.47 -12.93 7.85
N GLU A 148 5.96 -13.82 6.98
CA GLU A 148 5.88 -15.26 7.25
C GLU A 148 7.27 -15.86 7.59
N ASN A 149 8.29 -15.49 6.82
CA ASN A 149 9.66 -15.95 7.06
C ASN A 149 10.20 -15.42 8.40
N MET A 150 9.94 -14.15 8.76
CA MET A 150 10.36 -13.57 10.05
C MET A 150 9.67 -14.27 11.22
N GLN A 151 8.38 -14.59 11.10
CA GLN A 151 7.64 -15.32 12.11
C GLN A 151 8.23 -16.70 12.34
N LYS A 152 8.43 -17.48 11.27
CA LYS A 152 9.09 -18.80 11.36
C LYS A 152 10.48 -18.69 11.97
N PHE A 153 11.24 -17.65 11.63
CA PHE A 153 12.55 -17.42 12.19
C PHE A 153 12.49 -17.09 13.70
N GLY A 154 11.50 -16.31 14.13
CA GLY A 154 11.22 -16.03 15.53
C GLY A 154 10.81 -17.28 16.32
N GLU A 155 9.93 -18.12 15.76
CA GLU A 155 9.53 -19.41 16.34
C GLU A 155 10.74 -20.34 16.51
N LEU A 156 11.63 -20.40 15.50
CA LEU A 156 12.87 -21.18 15.59
C LEU A 156 13.83 -20.61 16.64
N THR A 157 13.92 -19.29 16.78
CA THR A 157 14.69 -18.65 17.85
C THR A 157 14.17 -19.07 19.23
N GLN A 158 12.84 -19.07 19.42
CA GLN A 158 12.22 -19.52 20.67
C GLN A 158 12.47 -21.02 20.94
N LYS A 159 12.35 -21.86 19.91
CA LYS A 159 12.66 -23.29 20.00
C LYS A 159 14.11 -23.53 20.42
N LEU A 160 15.05 -22.74 19.91
CA LEU A 160 16.46 -22.80 20.30
C LEU A 160 16.69 -22.31 21.73
N ASP A 161 16.02 -21.23 22.16
CA ASP A 161 16.01 -20.77 23.56
C ASP A 161 15.56 -21.90 24.52
N ASP A 162 14.52 -22.64 24.15
CA ASP A 162 14.01 -23.77 24.95
C ASP A 162 14.96 -24.97 24.97
N ILE A 163 15.60 -25.29 23.84
CA ILE A 163 16.64 -26.33 23.76
C ILE A 163 17.83 -25.96 24.67
N ALA A 164 18.28 -24.71 24.63
CA ALA A 164 19.37 -24.21 25.47
C ALA A 164 19.02 -24.32 26.97
N LYS A 165 17.81 -23.92 27.38
CA LYS A 165 17.35 -24.08 28.78
C LYS A 165 17.31 -25.53 29.21
N LYS A 166 16.77 -26.45 28.39
CA LYS A 166 16.76 -27.89 28.70
C LYS A 166 18.17 -28.44 28.84
N GLN A 167 19.11 -27.99 28.01
CA GLN A 167 20.51 -28.39 28.11
C GLN A 167 21.17 -27.85 29.40
N GLU A 168 20.84 -26.63 29.81
CA GLU A 168 21.31 -26.03 31.06
C GLU A 168 20.79 -26.80 32.28
N ASP A 169 19.49 -27.12 32.28
CA ASP A 169 18.84 -27.88 33.34
C ASP A 169 19.41 -29.30 33.43
N LEU A 170 19.65 -29.96 32.29
CA LEU A 170 20.28 -31.27 32.23
C LEU A 170 21.71 -31.24 32.78
N LYS A 171 22.48 -30.18 32.49
CA LYS A 171 23.83 -30.01 33.06
C LYS A 171 23.77 -29.87 34.58
N LYS A 172 22.89 -29.01 35.11
CA LYS A 172 22.68 -28.85 36.57
C LYS A 172 22.23 -30.14 37.24
N GLU A 173 21.40 -30.93 36.57
CA GLU A 173 20.96 -32.25 37.06
C GLU A 173 22.11 -33.26 37.08
N THR A 174 22.96 -33.25 36.04
CA THR A 174 24.17 -34.06 35.95
C THR A 174 25.13 -33.73 37.09
N GLU A 175 25.42 -32.44 37.32
CA GLU A 175 26.28 -31.94 38.39
C GLU A 175 25.83 -32.40 39.79
N LYS A 176 24.52 -32.47 40.03
CA LYS A 176 23.94 -32.88 41.32
C LYS A 176 23.79 -34.40 41.49
N SER A 177 23.94 -35.18 40.42
CA SER A 177 23.70 -36.63 40.44
C SER A 177 24.91 -37.42 40.93
N ASP A 178 24.69 -38.54 41.62
CA ASP A 178 25.78 -39.47 42.00
C ASP A 178 26.23 -40.28 40.77
N LYS A 179 27.53 -40.22 40.45
CA LYS A 179 28.13 -40.98 39.34
C LYS A 179 27.95 -42.49 39.46
N ASN A 180 27.72 -43.02 40.67
CA ASN A 180 27.52 -44.45 40.90
C ASN A 180 26.07 -44.90 40.69
N ASP A 181 25.11 -43.97 40.61
CA ASP A 181 23.71 -44.28 40.32
C ASP A 181 23.50 -44.49 38.82
N LYS A 182 23.69 -45.74 38.36
CA LYS A 182 23.56 -46.12 36.95
C LYS A 182 22.17 -45.84 36.38
N ASN A 183 21.11 -45.98 37.18
CA ASN A 183 19.76 -45.71 36.70
C ASN A 183 19.60 -44.22 36.42
N LYS A 184 20.11 -43.37 37.31
CA LYS A 184 20.11 -41.92 37.09
C LYS A 184 20.95 -41.52 35.89
N MET A 185 22.14 -42.11 35.73
CA MET A 185 23.00 -41.84 34.57
C MET A 185 22.34 -42.21 33.23
N ASN A 186 21.63 -43.34 33.17
CA ASN A 186 20.87 -43.73 31.98
C ASN A 186 19.71 -42.76 31.69
N GLU A 187 18.98 -42.31 32.71
CA GLU A 187 17.92 -41.30 32.56
C GLU A 187 18.47 -39.99 31.97
N LEU A 188 19.61 -39.50 32.49
CA LEU A 188 20.28 -38.31 31.98
C LEU A 188 20.76 -38.51 30.53
N SER A 189 21.26 -39.70 30.20
CA SER A 189 21.67 -40.05 28.84
C SER A 189 20.49 -40.00 27.86
N ASP A 190 19.32 -40.51 28.26
CA ASP A 190 18.10 -40.47 27.45
C ASP A 190 17.59 -39.02 27.29
N LYS A 191 17.66 -38.20 28.35
CA LYS A 191 17.38 -36.75 28.25
C LYS A 191 18.33 -36.06 27.26
N GLN A 192 19.63 -36.36 27.33
CA GLN A 192 20.63 -35.80 26.39
C GLN A 192 20.32 -36.19 24.94
N LYS A 193 19.86 -37.43 24.71
CA LYS A 193 19.45 -37.91 23.38
C LYS A 193 18.18 -37.21 22.90
N ASN A 194 17.20 -36.96 23.76
CA ASN A 194 16.00 -36.20 23.42
C ASN A 194 16.34 -34.76 22.99
N ILE A 195 17.24 -34.09 23.73
CA ILE A 195 17.72 -32.74 23.39
C ILE A 195 18.45 -32.76 22.04
N LYS A 196 19.24 -33.81 21.75
CA LYS A 196 19.88 -34.00 20.44
C LYS A 196 18.85 -34.07 19.32
N ASP A 197 17.81 -34.89 19.47
CA ASP A 197 16.77 -35.06 18.45
C ASP A 197 16.02 -33.73 18.22
N GLN A 198 15.70 -32.98 19.29
CA GLN A 198 15.12 -31.63 19.18
C GLN A 198 16.03 -30.64 18.45
N THR A 199 17.35 -30.72 18.69
CA THR A 199 18.37 -29.88 18.04
C THR A 199 18.49 -30.19 16.55
N LYS A 200 18.40 -31.46 16.20
CA LYS A 200 18.38 -31.90 14.80
C LYS A 200 17.12 -31.41 14.08
N ASP A 201 15.94 -31.57 14.70
CA ASP A 201 14.69 -31.07 14.14
C ASP A 201 14.72 -29.55 13.92
N PHE A 202 15.24 -28.80 14.90
CA PHE A 202 15.48 -27.36 14.76
C PHE A 202 16.42 -27.06 13.57
N THR A 203 17.52 -27.78 13.46
CA THR A 203 18.52 -27.59 12.39
C THR A 203 17.91 -27.84 11.01
N ASP A 204 17.13 -28.90 10.85
CA ASP A 204 16.46 -29.24 9.59
C ASP A 204 15.39 -28.21 9.21
N GLU A 205 14.61 -27.71 10.18
CA GLU A 205 13.63 -26.64 9.96
C GLU A 205 14.30 -25.31 9.57
N LEU A 206 15.39 -24.94 10.24
CA LEU A 206 16.15 -23.74 9.91
C LEU A 206 16.78 -23.82 8.52
N LYS A 207 17.35 -24.97 8.13
CA LYS A 207 17.87 -25.18 6.77
C LYS A 207 16.78 -25.02 5.71
N LYS A 208 15.60 -25.60 5.94
CA LYS A 208 14.45 -25.43 5.03
C LYS A 208 14.03 -23.97 4.91
N LEU A 209 13.98 -23.24 6.02
CA LEU A 209 13.65 -21.81 6.02
C LEU A 209 14.68 -20.99 5.25
N ILE A 210 15.97 -21.22 5.46
CA ILE A 210 17.05 -20.56 4.72
C ILE A 210 16.94 -20.84 3.21
N ASP A 211 16.70 -22.09 2.82
CA ASP A 211 16.51 -22.44 1.41
C ASP A 211 15.23 -21.82 0.80
N GLU A 212 14.16 -21.66 1.59
CA GLU A 212 12.95 -20.94 1.17
C GLU A 212 13.19 -19.44 0.95
N ILE A 213 13.99 -18.81 1.83
CA ILE A 213 14.40 -17.41 1.71
C ILE A 213 15.29 -17.23 0.48
N ASN A 214 16.28 -18.10 0.28
CA ASN A 214 17.21 -18.04 -0.87
C ASN A 214 16.51 -18.19 -2.23
N LYS A 215 15.37 -18.88 -2.31
CA LYS A 215 14.57 -19.00 -3.53
C LYS A 215 13.86 -17.68 -3.92
N MET A 216 13.74 -16.73 -3.00
CA MET A 216 13.21 -15.40 -3.30
C MET A 216 14.34 -14.55 -3.90
N LYS A 217 14.42 -14.50 -5.23
CA LYS A 217 15.51 -13.92 -6.03
C LYS A 217 15.86 -12.43 -5.78
N GLU A 218 15.17 -11.74 -4.86
CA GLU A 218 15.33 -10.30 -4.62
C GLU A 218 15.68 -9.94 -3.15
N GLN A 219 16.41 -10.80 -2.42
CA GLN A 219 16.84 -10.45 -1.06
C GLN A 219 18.36 -10.58 -0.87
N MET A 220 18.97 -9.48 -0.45
CA MET A 220 20.39 -9.39 -0.07
C MET A 220 20.73 -10.16 1.23
N SER A 221 19.76 -10.73 1.96
CA SER A 221 19.98 -11.48 3.20
C SER A 221 20.44 -12.94 2.99
N ALA A 222 20.55 -13.40 1.75
CA ALA A 222 20.96 -14.77 1.43
C ALA A 222 22.37 -15.10 1.93
N GLU A 223 23.30 -14.13 1.88
CA GLU A 223 24.70 -14.37 2.26
C GLU A 223 24.88 -14.56 3.77
N ASP A 224 24.17 -13.78 4.60
CA ASP A 224 24.30 -13.88 6.05
C ASP A 224 23.60 -15.12 6.62
N LEU A 225 22.48 -15.51 6.02
CA LEU A 225 21.83 -16.78 6.32
C LEU A 225 22.68 -17.98 5.90
N GLU A 226 23.40 -17.89 4.78
CA GLU A 226 24.32 -18.94 4.35
C GLU A 226 25.56 -19.03 5.27
N LYS A 227 26.05 -17.91 5.80
CA LYS A 227 27.08 -17.91 6.84
C LYS A 227 26.59 -18.57 8.12
N LEU A 228 25.36 -18.28 8.55
CA LEU A 228 24.72 -18.90 9.71
C LEU A 228 24.64 -20.43 9.53
N LYS A 229 24.16 -20.89 8.37
CA LYS A 229 24.10 -22.31 7.99
C LYS A 229 25.47 -22.99 8.06
N LYS A 230 26.51 -22.37 7.49
CA LYS A 230 27.89 -22.91 7.52
C LYS A 230 28.46 -22.98 8.93
N LYS A 231 28.29 -21.93 9.75
CA LYS A 231 28.78 -21.91 11.13
C LYS A 231 28.12 -23.00 11.97
N MET A 232 26.82 -23.22 11.79
CA MET A 232 26.09 -24.29 12.45
C MET A 232 26.66 -25.67 12.09
N GLU A 233 26.88 -25.94 10.79
CA GLU A 233 27.45 -27.22 10.34
C GLU A 233 28.87 -27.47 10.88
N GLN A 234 29.68 -26.42 11.01
CA GLN A 234 31.05 -26.54 11.52
C GLN A 234 31.14 -26.91 13.01
N ARG A 235 30.15 -26.51 13.83
CA ARG A 235 30.19 -26.73 15.29
C ARG A 235 30.00 -28.19 15.70
N ASN A 236 29.37 -29.00 14.85
CA ASN A 236 29.10 -30.41 15.13
C ASN A 236 28.39 -30.65 16.49
N THR A 237 27.51 -29.74 16.90
CA THR A 237 26.85 -29.78 18.22
C THR A 237 26.05 -31.06 18.44
N GLU A 238 25.40 -31.60 17.40
CA GLU A 238 24.71 -32.91 17.47
C GLU A 238 25.65 -34.07 17.83
N ASN A 239 26.89 -34.05 17.31
CA ASN A 239 27.89 -35.08 17.63
C ASN A 239 28.40 -34.92 19.06
N LYS A 240 28.56 -33.68 19.55
CA LYS A 240 28.89 -33.42 20.97
C LYS A 240 27.76 -33.92 21.89
N MET A 241 26.49 -33.67 21.53
CA MET A 241 25.33 -34.18 22.28
C MET A 241 25.30 -35.72 22.31
N GLN A 242 25.60 -36.39 21.19
CA GLN A 242 25.73 -37.84 21.18
C GLN A 242 26.87 -38.31 22.09
N LYS A 243 28.03 -37.65 22.04
CA LYS A 243 29.19 -37.96 22.88
C LYS A 243 28.85 -37.81 24.37
N SER A 244 28.13 -36.76 24.78
CA SER A 244 27.67 -36.58 26.16
C SER A 244 26.70 -37.69 26.57
N SER A 245 25.75 -38.06 25.70
CA SER A 245 24.83 -39.19 25.95
C SER A 245 25.60 -40.50 26.19
N ASP A 246 26.60 -40.79 25.36
CA ASP A 246 27.44 -41.99 25.51
C ASP A 246 28.31 -41.96 26.78
N GLN A 247 28.82 -40.78 27.18
CA GLN A 247 29.58 -40.58 28.42
C GLN A 247 28.71 -40.79 29.65
N LEU A 248 27.49 -40.26 29.65
CA LEU A 248 26.49 -40.49 30.71
C LEU A 248 26.17 -41.98 30.83
N GLN A 249 25.93 -42.68 29.72
CA GLN A 249 25.71 -44.14 29.72
C GLN A 249 26.88 -44.92 30.33
N LYS A 250 28.12 -44.45 30.13
CA LYS A 250 29.33 -45.03 30.73
C LYS A 250 29.61 -44.56 32.16
N SER A 251 28.71 -43.76 32.74
CA SER A 251 28.86 -43.12 34.05
C SER A 251 30.10 -42.21 34.16
N ASP A 252 30.61 -41.72 33.03
CA ASP A 252 31.72 -40.80 32.93
C ASP A 252 31.24 -39.35 33.09
N LYS A 253 30.78 -39.06 34.31
CA LYS A 253 30.16 -37.79 34.68
C LYS A 253 31.04 -36.58 34.37
N SER A 254 32.32 -36.64 34.72
CA SER A 254 33.25 -35.51 34.57
C SER A 254 33.44 -35.10 33.11
N ASN A 255 33.59 -36.07 32.19
CA ASN A 255 33.74 -35.76 30.78
C ASN A 255 32.41 -35.36 30.14
N SER A 256 31.28 -35.87 30.64
CA SER A 256 29.96 -35.42 30.20
C SER A 256 29.72 -33.96 30.57
N GLU A 257 30.01 -33.54 31.80
CA GLU A 257 29.82 -32.15 32.24
C GLU A 257 30.61 -31.16 31.37
N GLN A 258 31.87 -31.48 31.03
CA GLN A 258 32.68 -30.68 30.11
C GLN A 258 32.05 -30.63 28.70
N THR A 259 31.58 -31.78 28.20
CA THR A 259 30.94 -31.84 26.89
C THR A 259 29.61 -31.07 26.88
N GLN A 260 28.85 -31.10 27.97
CA GLN A 260 27.60 -30.34 28.14
C GLN A 260 27.86 -28.83 28.21
N GLU A 261 28.96 -28.40 28.82
CA GLU A 261 29.40 -27.00 28.79
C GLU A 261 29.72 -26.54 27.36
N ASP A 262 30.46 -27.35 26.59
CA ASP A 262 30.75 -27.04 25.18
C ASP A 262 29.47 -26.95 24.33
N ILE A 263 28.48 -27.82 24.60
CA ILE A 263 27.17 -27.77 23.94
C ILE A 263 26.42 -26.49 24.31
N MET A 264 26.41 -26.10 25.59
CA MET A 264 25.79 -24.85 26.06
C MET A 264 26.39 -23.63 25.36
N ASN A 265 27.72 -23.57 25.23
CA ASN A 265 28.40 -22.49 24.52
C ASN A 265 27.99 -22.43 23.03
N ASP A 266 27.92 -23.58 22.36
CA ASP A 266 27.45 -23.64 20.97
C ASP A 266 26.01 -23.16 20.81
N LEU A 267 25.11 -23.60 21.69
CA LEU A 267 23.69 -23.23 21.65
C LEU A 267 23.49 -21.73 21.94
N ASN A 268 24.20 -21.18 22.92
CA ASN A 268 24.14 -19.77 23.28
C ASN A 268 24.65 -18.86 22.14
N GLU A 269 25.79 -19.22 21.52
CA GLU A 269 26.32 -18.46 20.39
C GLU A 269 25.41 -18.55 19.16
N MET A 270 24.80 -19.72 18.90
CA MET A 270 23.83 -19.88 17.82
C MET A 270 22.58 -19.03 18.05
N ASN A 271 22.12 -18.98 19.29
CA ASN A 271 20.96 -18.19 19.70
C ASN A 271 21.22 -16.68 19.56
N GLN A 272 22.42 -16.22 19.92
CA GLN A 272 22.83 -14.84 19.65
C GLN A 272 22.83 -14.53 18.16
N GLN A 273 23.41 -15.41 17.32
CA GLN A 273 23.44 -15.20 15.88
C GLN A 273 22.04 -15.22 15.24
N MET A 274 21.14 -16.07 15.74
CA MET A 274 19.73 -16.06 15.34
C MET A 274 19.08 -14.71 15.71
N LYS A 275 19.26 -14.22 16.94
CA LYS A 275 18.70 -12.93 17.37
C LYS A 275 19.23 -11.76 16.53
N GLU A 276 20.53 -11.77 16.20
CA GLU A 276 21.14 -10.78 15.31
C GLU A 276 20.56 -10.86 13.89
N ALA A 277 20.53 -12.05 13.28
CA ALA A 277 19.97 -12.24 11.93
C ALA A 277 18.47 -11.86 11.86
N LEU A 278 17.70 -12.16 12.91
CA LEU A 278 16.31 -11.75 13.01
C LEU A 278 16.19 -10.23 13.11
N SER A 279 17.04 -9.58 13.91
CA SER A 279 17.09 -8.12 14.03
C SER A 279 17.43 -7.46 12.69
N ASP A 280 18.41 -7.98 11.96
CA ASP A 280 18.80 -7.49 10.63
C ASP A 280 17.67 -7.68 9.62
N MET A 281 16.96 -8.80 9.67
CA MET A 281 15.79 -9.08 8.82
C MET A 281 14.61 -8.13 9.13
N MET A 282 14.45 -7.78 10.41
CA MET A 282 13.46 -6.81 10.89
C MET A 282 13.84 -5.36 10.55
N ASP A 283 15.12 -5.06 10.35
CA ASP A 283 15.57 -3.71 10.03
C ASP A 283 15.18 -3.31 8.59
N SER A 284 14.11 -2.52 8.49
CA SER A 284 13.61 -1.94 7.22
C SER A 284 14.56 -0.90 6.62
N GLN A 285 15.56 -0.47 7.40
CA GLN A 285 16.57 0.50 6.97
C GLN A 285 17.32 0.06 5.72
N ASP A 286 17.53 -1.24 5.51
CA ASP A 286 18.31 -1.71 4.36
C ASP A 286 17.53 -1.56 3.03
N MET A 287 16.20 -1.68 3.06
CA MET A 287 15.35 -1.41 1.88
C MET A 287 15.21 0.10 1.64
N GLN A 288 14.92 0.89 2.68
CA GLN A 288 14.81 2.33 2.56
C GLN A 288 16.14 2.99 2.13
N LYS A 289 17.27 2.49 2.63
CA LYS A 289 18.61 2.97 2.26
C LYS A 289 18.96 2.61 0.82
N LYS A 290 18.68 1.37 0.37
CA LYS A 290 18.88 1.00 -1.04
C LYS A 290 17.98 1.76 -1.99
N LEU A 291 16.72 1.98 -1.60
CA LEU A 291 15.82 2.85 -2.34
C LEU A 291 16.40 4.26 -2.40
N LEU A 292 16.82 4.83 -1.27
CA LEU A 292 17.44 6.15 -1.20
C LEU A 292 18.68 6.24 -2.10
N ASP A 293 19.56 5.25 -2.08
CA ASP A 293 20.77 5.21 -2.90
C ASP A 293 20.44 5.08 -4.38
N LYS A 294 19.46 4.24 -4.76
CA LYS A 294 18.97 4.15 -6.14
C LYS A 294 18.34 5.46 -6.62
N LEU A 295 17.57 6.14 -5.76
CA LEU A 295 17.01 7.46 -6.08
C LEU A 295 18.11 8.52 -6.24
N LYS A 296 19.19 8.47 -5.45
CA LYS A 296 20.35 9.35 -5.64
C LYS A 296 21.04 9.10 -6.98
N ASP A 297 21.19 7.84 -7.37
CA ASP A 297 21.78 7.47 -8.67
C ASP A 297 20.93 7.98 -9.83
N ILE A 298 19.60 7.78 -9.78
CA ILE A 298 18.67 8.31 -10.77
C ILE A 298 18.73 9.84 -10.83
N LYS A 299 18.79 10.51 -9.66
CA LYS A 299 18.94 11.96 -9.62
C LYS A 299 20.22 12.41 -10.31
N LYS A 300 21.34 11.71 -10.05
CA LYS A 300 22.63 12.00 -10.69
C LYS A 300 22.54 11.83 -12.21
N GLN A 301 21.84 10.79 -12.69
CA GLN A 301 21.59 10.59 -14.13
C GLN A 301 20.76 11.75 -14.71
N LEU A 302 19.71 12.21 -14.04
CA LEU A 302 18.91 13.37 -14.50
C LEU A 302 19.73 14.66 -14.53
N ASP A 303 20.56 14.92 -13.51
CA ASP A 303 21.48 16.06 -13.49
C ASP A 303 22.49 16.01 -14.65
N GLU A 304 23.02 14.82 -14.94
CA GLU A 304 23.97 14.61 -16.03
C GLU A 304 23.30 14.77 -17.40
N LEU A 305 22.09 14.22 -17.57
CA LEU A 305 21.27 14.40 -18.78
C LEU A 305 20.98 15.87 -19.03
N SER A 306 20.60 16.64 -17.99
CA SER A 306 20.34 18.08 -18.11
C SER A 306 21.57 18.84 -18.60
N ARG A 307 22.75 18.53 -18.05
CA ARG A 307 24.02 19.12 -18.49
C ARG A 307 24.37 18.76 -19.93
N LYS A 308 24.29 17.48 -20.29
CA LYS A 308 24.53 17.02 -21.68
C LYS A 308 23.53 17.64 -22.66
N GLN A 309 22.28 17.82 -22.25
CA GLN A 309 21.25 18.48 -23.06
C GLN A 309 21.54 19.97 -23.24
N GLN A 310 22.05 20.65 -22.22
CA GLN A 310 22.53 22.03 -22.32
C GLN A 310 23.74 22.15 -23.27
N GLU A 311 24.75 21.30 -23.13
CA GLU A 311 25.92 21.30 -24.01
C GLU A 311 25.54 21.06 -25.48
N LEU A 312 24.58 20.15 -25.73
CA LEU A 312 24.08 19.89 -27.08
C LEU A 312 23.28 21.07 -27.63
N LYS A 313 22.52 21.76 -26.78
CA LYS A 313 21.84 23.00 -27.15
C LYS A 313 22.85 24.07 -27.57
N ASP A 314 23.89 24.30 -26.77
CA ASP A 314 24.90 25.32 -27.05
C ASP A 314 25.63 25.02 -28.37
N LYS A 315 25.98 23.74 -28.62
CA LYS A 315 26.51 23.31 -29.93
C LYS A 315 25.53 23.54 -31.07
N THR A 316 24.24 23.35 -30.84
CA THR A 316 23.20 23.59 -31.85
C THR A 316 23.05 25.08 -32.14
N ASP A 317 23.21 25.95 -31.12
CA ASP A 317 23.23 27.41 -31.27
C ASP A 317 24.42 27.92 -32.08
N GLU A 318 25.51 27.17 -32.13
CA GLU A 318 26.71 27.52 -32.91
C GLU A 318 26.66 27.06 -34.38
N LEU A 319 25.71 26.19 -34.76
CA LEU A 319 25.63 25.65 -36.13
C LEU A 319 25.30 26.72 -37.19
N ASN A 320 25.86 26.57 -38.38
CA ASN A 320 25.40 27.27 -39.59
C ASN A 320 24.57 26.34 -40.45
N GLU A 321 23.63 26.87 -41.25
CA GLU A 321 22.74 26.08 -42.11
C GLU A 321 23.49 25.19 -43.13
N SER A 322 24.73 25.56 -43.47
CA SER A 322 25.64 24.81 -44.34
C SER A 322 26.22 23.54 -43.70
N ASP A 323 26.21 23.42 -42.36
CA ASP A 323 27.01 22.45 -41.61
C ASP A 323 26.30 21.10 -41.47
N LYS A 324 25.97 20.48 -42.62
CA LYS A 324 25.14 19.27 -42.70
C LYS A 324 25.64 18.13 -41.79
N GLU A 325 26.94 17.88 -41.76
CA GLU A 325 27.52 16.81 -40.95
C GLU A 325 27.38 17.06 -39.45
N GLU A 326 27.46 18.32 -39.00
CA GLU A 326 27.30 18.68 -37.60
C GLU A 326 25.83 18.61 -37.15
N PHE A 327 24.88 18.95 -38.03
CA PHE A 327 23.45 18.67 -37.78
C PHE A 327 23.20 17.18 -37.58
N GLU A 328 23.75 16.32 -38.44
CA GLU A 328 23.60 14.87 -38.31
C GLU A 328 24.25 14.32 -37.03
N LYS A 329 25.41 14.88 -36.61
CA LYS A 329 26.05 14.53 -35.34
C LYS A 329 25.20 14.96 -34.15
N ASN A 330 24.69 16.20 -34.15
CA ASN A 330 23.84 16.70 -33.09
C ASN A 330 22.52 15.93 -33.01
N GLN A 331 21.93 15.55 -34.15
CA GLN A 331 20.74 14.71 -34.21
C GLN A 331 20.99 13.35 -33.56
N LYS A 332 22.09 12.66 -33.92
CA LYS A 332 22.47 11.38 -33.30
C LYS A 332 22.70 11.52 -31.80
N LYS A 333 23.32 12.63 -31.37
CA LYS A 333 23.52 12.90 -29.95
C LYS A 333 22.19 13.16 -29.23
N GLN A 334 21.26 13.89 -29.84
CA GLN A 334 19.92 14.15 -29.31
C GLN A 334 19.17 12.84 -29.07
N LYS A 335 19.20 11.93 -30.04
CA LYS A 335 18.61 10.59 -29.95
C LYS A 335 19.22 9.74 -28.83
N SER A 336 20.54 9.82 -28.66
CA SER A 336 21.25 9.15 -27.56
C SER A 336 20.77 9.65 -26.21
N LEU A 337 20.65 10.98 -26.03
CA LEU A 337 20.15 11.56 -24.77
C LEU A 337 18.70 11.18 -24.49
N GLN A 338 17.85 11.13 -25.51
CA GLN A 338 16.47 10.64 -25.38
C GLN A 338 16.42 9.16 -24.96
N SER A 339 17.32 8.33 -25.48
CA SER A 339 17.42 6.91 -25.10
C SER A 339 17.93 6.75 -23.66
N GLU A 340 18.94 7.53 -23.26
CA GLU A 340 19.44 7.60 -21.88
C GLU A 340 18.30 8.04 -20.91
N LEU A 341 17.50 9.06 -21.28
CA LEU A 341 16.33 9.48 -20.51
C LEU A 341 15.29 8.36 -20.38
N SER A 342 15.02 7.61 -21.45
CA SER A 342 14.10 6.47 -21.41
C SER A 342 14.55 5.42 -20.39
N GLN A 343 15.85 5.13 -20.32
CA GLN A 343 16.41 4.20 -19.33
C GLN A 343 16.27 4.75 -17.91
N THR A 344 16.56 6.04 -17.69
CA THR A 344 16.39 6.69 -16.39
C THR A 344 14.92 6.69 -15.94
N ILE A 345 13.97 6.87 -16.86
CA ILE A 345 12.52 6.74 -16.58
C ILE A 345 12.18 5.30 -16.14
N GLU A 346 12.73 4.29 -16.81
CA GLU A 346 12.53 2.89 -16.45
C GLU A 346 13.14 2.57 -15.06
N ASP A 347 14.34 3.06 -14.78
CA ASP A 347 15.00 2.90 -13.48
C ASP A 347 14.19 3.55 -12.35
N LEU A 348 13.60 4.71 -12.61
CA LEU A 348 12.70 5.40 -11.68
C LEU A 348 11.37 4.67 -11.51
N MET A 349 10.78 4.12 -12.58
CA MET A 349 9.62 3.23 -12.47
C MET A 349 9.97 1.98 -11.66
N ASN A 350 11.17 1.41 -11.82
CA ASN A 350 11.64 0.29 -11.02
C ASN A 350 11.88 0.69 -9.56
N ALA A 351 12.38 1.89 -9.28
CA ALA A 351 12.45 2.42 -7.92
C ALA A 351 11.05 2.64 -7.31
N SER A 352 10.05 2.98 -8.14
CA SER A 352 8.65 3.05 -7.69
C SER A 352 8.07 1.68 -7.32
N LYS A 353 8.58 0.61 -7.94
CA LYS A 353 8.31 -0.76 -7.50
C LYS A 353 8.89 -1.02 -6.10
N MET A 354 9.95 -0.35 -5.70
CA MET A 354 10.57 -0.48 -4.37
C MET A 354 9.98 0.44 -3.28
N GLY A 355 8.94 1.23 -3.58
CA GLY A 355 8.25 2.07 -2.58
C GLY A 355 8.33 3.57 -2.83
N ALA A 356 9.11 4.03 -3.80
CA ALA A 356 9.11 5.45 -4.20
C ALA A 356 7.78 5.81 -4.91
N MET A 357 7.04 6.79 -4.40
CA MET A 357 5.88 7.31 -5.12
C MET A 357 6.36 8.35 -6.14
N MET A 358 6.30 8.00 -7.44
CA MET A 358 6.44 8.98 -8.51
C MET A 358 5.21 9.89 -8.49
N THR A 359 5.41 11.19 -8.32
CA THR A 359 4.31 12.15 -8.36
C THR A 359 3.86 12.38 -9.81
N PRO A 360 2.56 12.66 -10.05
CA PRO A 360 2.07 13.01 -11.38
C PRO A 360 2.84 14.17 -12.03
N GLU A 361 3.27 15.14 -11.22
CA GLU A 361 4.06 16.30 -11.65
C GLU A 361 5.44 15.88 -12.15
N MET A 362 6.13 14.98 -11.45
CA MET A 362 7.44 14.47 -11.88
C MET A 362 7.31 13.65 -13.17
N GLY A 363 6.26 12.81 -13.27
CA GLY A 363 5.96 12.07 -14.50
C GLY A 363 5.67 12.99 -15.69
N LYS A 364 4.97 14.11 -15.45
CA LYS A 364 4.69 15.14 -16.45
C LYS A 364 5.98 15.82 -16.93
N GLU A 365 6.89 16.20 -16.03
CA GLU A 365 8.17 16.81 -16.42
C GLU A 365 9.04 15.83 -17.24
N LEU A 366 9.14 14.58 -16.84
CA LEU A 366 9.88 13.56 -17.60
C LEU A 366 9.28 13.32 -18.99
N GLY A 367 7.94 13.27 -19.09
CA GLY A 367 7.24 13.16 -20.37
C GLY A 367 7.43 14.40 -21.27
N ASN A 368 7.41 15.60 -20.68
CA ASN A 368 7.70 16.85 -21.39
C ASN A 368 9.13 16.85 -21.94
N ALA A 369 10.11 16.47 -21.11
CA ALA A 369 11.51 16.36 -21.53
C ALA A 369 11.66 15.38 -22.70
N TYR A 370 11.09 14.18 -22.59
CA TYR A 370 11.14 13.17 -23.65
C TYR A 370 10.53 13.66 -24.97
N ASN A 371 9.34 14.24 -24.92
CA ASN A 371 8.65 14.77 -26.10
C ASN A 371 9.41 15.94 -26.75
N LYS A 372 10.09 16.76 -25.94
CA LYS A 372 10.88 17.89 -26.43
C LYS A 372 12.20 17.45 -27.07
N MET A 373 12.83 16.41 -26.51
CA MET A 373 13.98 15.77 -27.14
C MET A 373 13.64 15.12 -28.48
N ASP A 374 12.48 14.45 -28.59
CA ASP A 374 11.99 13.86 -29.85
C ASP A 374 11.77 14.92 -30.95
N LYS A 375 11.17 16.06 -30.58
CA LYS A 375 10.97 17.18 -31.50
C LYS A 375 12.29 17.79 -31.95
N ALA A 376 13.21 18.02 -31.02
CA ALA A 376 14.54 18.51 -31.33
C ALA A 376 15.32 17.55 -32.26
N GLU A 377 15.18 16.23 -32.09
CA GLU A 377 15.80 15.24 -33.01
C GLU A 377 15.28 15.41 -34.44
N LYS A 378 13.95 15.57 -34.61
CA LYS A 378 13.33 15.77 -35.93
C LYS A 378 13.76 17.10 -36.56
N GLU A 379 13.72 18.17 -35.77
CA GLU A 379 14.12 19.52 -36.19
C GLU A 379 15.60 19.60 -36.59
N LEU A 380 16.49 18.88 -35.90
CA LEU A 380 17.89 18.74 -36.30
C LEU A 380 18.04 18.01 -37.64
N GLY A 381 17.24 16.96 -37.88
CA GLY A 381 17.20 16.25 -39.16
C GLY A 381 16.72 17.11 -40.33
N GLU A 382 15.79 18.03 -40.04
CA GLU A 382 15.29 19.05 -40.98
C GLU A 382 16.15 20.31 -41.02
N LYS A 383 17.25 20.36 -40.25
CA LYS A 383 18.16 21.51 -40.09
C LYS A 383 17.50 22.79 -39.57
N GLN A 384 16.40 22.67 -38.83
CA GLN A 384 15.70 23.78 -38.19
C GLN A 384 16.39 24.19 -36.88
N LYS A 385 17.55 24.84 -36.98
CA LYS A 385 18.41 25.25 -35.85
C LYS A 385 17.64 25.90 -34.68
N ALA A 386 16.86 26.94 -34.97
CA ALA A 386 16.21 27.75 -33.93
C ALA A 386 15.15 26.97 -33.16
N ASN A 387 14.38 26.12 -33.86
CA ASN A 387 13.37 25.27 -33.24
C ASN A 387 14.04 24.19 -32.40
N ALA A 388 15.05 23.52 -32.96
CA ALA A 388 15.82 22.49 -32.26
C ALA A 388 16.40 23.05 -30.96
N SER A 389 17.13 24.16 -31.00
CA SER A 389 17.69 24.79 -29.80
C SER A 389 16.62 25.19 -28.76
N SER A 390 15.47 25.70 -29.23
CA SER A 390 14.35 26.05 -28.34
C SER A 390 13.80 24.82 -27.60
N ASP A 391 13.55 23.73 -28.32
CA ASP A 391 13.00 22.52 -27.72
C ASP A 391 14.05 21.74 -26.89
N GLN A 392 15.33 21.81 -27.25
CA GLN A 392 16.44 21.37 -26.39
C GLN A 392 16.49 22.13 -25.06
N GLY A 393 16.27 23.45 -25.08
CA GLY A 393 16.20 24.27 -23.87
C GLY A 393 15.02 23.91 -22.96
N LYS A 394 13.84 23.67 -23.55
CA LYS A 394 12.66 23.22 -22.79
C LYS A 394 12.86 21.82 -22.21
N ALA A 395 13.50 20.91 -22.95
CA ALA A 395 13.84 19.58 -22.44
C ALA A 395 14.76 19.68 -21.22
N LYS A 396 15.77 20.55 -21.29
CA LYS A 396 16.71 20.82 -20.19
C LYS A 396 15.99 21.37 -18.95
N GLU A 397 15.08 22.32 -19.11
CA GLU A 397 14.26 22.85 -18.00
C GLU A 397 13.43 21.76 -17.32
N SER A 398 12.76 20.90 -18.09
CA SER A 398 11.99 19.80 -17.54
C SER A 398 12.86 18.74 -16.83
N LEU A 399 14.07 18.47 -17.32
CA LEU A 399 15.03 17.59 -16.64
C LEU A 399 15.49 18.18 -15.29
N ASP A 400 15.78 19.48 -15.24
CA ASP A 400 16.16 20.17 -14.00
C ASP A 400 15.01 20.13 -12.98
N ASN A 401 13.77 20.36 -13.43
CA ASN A 401 12.59 20.27 -12.58
C ASN A 401 12.40 18.86 -12.03
N ALA A 402 12.52 17.83 -12.86
CA ALA A 402 12.43 16.43 -12.44
C ALA A 402 13.54 16.07 -11.43
N SER A 403 14.79 16.49 -11.68
CA SER A 403 15.91 16.26 -10.76
C SER A 403 15.69 16.96 -9.41
N LYS A 404 15.16 18.18 -9.43
CA LYS A 404 14.84 18.94 -8.21
C LYS A 404 13.72 18.25 -7.42
N MET A 405 12.63 17.85 -8.07
CA MET A 405 11.52 17.12 -7.43
C MET A 405 12.02 15.81 -6.79
N LEU A 406 12.90 15.08 -7.50
CA LEU A 406 13.51 13.87 -6.98
C LEU A 406 14.44 14.16 -5.78
N GLY A 407 15.19 15.26 -5.83
CA GLY A 407 16.00 15.74 -4.71
C GLY A 407 15.18 16.09 -3.48
N ASP A 408 14.04 16.78 -3.66
CA ASP A 408 13.12 17.13 -2.57
C ASP A 408 12.51 15.86 -1.95
N MET A 409 12.18 14.86 -2.77
CA MET A 409 11.71 13.56 -2.32
C MET A 409 12.77 12.82 -1.50
N ILE A 410 14.02 12.77 -1.99
CA ILE A 410 15.16 12.18 -1.25
C ILE A 410 15.38 12.91 0.08
N GLY A 411 15.26 14.25 0.09
CA GLY A 411 15.39 15.07 1.30
C GLY A 411 14.35 14.74 2.35
N LYS A 412 13.07 14.63 1.94
CA LYS A 412 11.96 14.23 2.83
C LYS A 412 12.17 12.81 3.38
N MET A 413 12.60 11.88 2.53
CA MET A 413 12.85 10.50 2.93
C MET A 413 14.06 10.39 3.88
N GLY A 414 15.09 11.22 3.70
CA GLY A 414 16.28 11.25 4.56
C GLY A 414 16.09 11.93 5.92
N GLN A 415 15.12 12.83 6.06
CA GLN A 415 14.80 13.49 7.33
C GLN A 415 14.01 12.60 8.29
N GLN A 416 13.14 11.74 7.75
CA GLN A 416 12.32 10.82 8.56
C GLN A 416 13.14 9.77 9.35
N GLY A 417 14.42 9.57 9.00
CA GLY A 417 15.35 8.72 9.75
C GLY A 417 16.32 9.45 10.69
N LYS A 418 16.24 10.79 10.80
CA LYS A 418 17.19 11.59 11.58
C LYS A 418 16.58 12.43 12.71
N ASP A 419 15.26 12.46 12.86
CA ASP A 419 14.61 13.18 13.97
C ASP A 419 14.59 12.37 15.28
N GLY A 420 15.74 11.79 15.61
CA GLY A 420 16.07 11.15 16.88
C GLY A 420 17.35 11.71 17.50
N LYS A 421 17.71 12.97 17.21
CA LYS A 421 18.55 13.85 18.05
C LYS A 421 18.77 15.19 17.34
N ASP A 422 18.71 16.24 18.14
CA ASP A 422 19.14 17.61 17.84
C ASP A 422 18.13 18.48 17.07
N GLY A 423 17.11 18.91 17.80
CA GLY A 423 16.40 20.14 17.49
C GLY A 423 17.28 21.35 17.77
N LYS A 424 17.61 22.11 16.72
CA LYS A 424 17.66 23.58 16.71
C LYS A 424 18.08 24.10 15.33
N ASP A 425 17.12 24.75 14.67
CA ASP A 425 17.22 26.12 14.14
C ASP A 425 16.45 26.24 12.83
N GLY A 426 15.34 26.96 12.93
CA GLY A 426 14.50 27.32 11.79
C GLY A 426 15.14 28.39 10.92
N LYS A 427 14.90 28.29 9.62
CA LYS A 427 14.81 29.46 8.75
C LYS A 427 13.79 29.25 7.63
N LYS A 428 12.75 30.07 7.70
CA LYS A 428 11.65 30.21 6.74
C LYS A 428 12.18 30.65 5.37
N GLY A 429 11.78 29.95 4.31
CA GLY A 429 11.78 30.44 2.94
C GLY A 429 10.36 30.80 2.52
N LYS A 430 10.12 32.08 2.19
CA LYS A 430 8.88 32.62 1.62
C LYS A 430 8.84 32.36 0.10
N GLY A 431 7.67 32.03 -0.44
CA GLY A 431 7.30 32.33 -1.82
C GLY A 431 6.25 31.42 -2.44
N GLY A 432 5.04 31.94 -2.65
CA GLY A 432 4.15 31.55 -3.76
C GLY A 432 2.78 30.97 -3.39
N ASP A 433 1.81 31.84 -3.12
CA ASP A 433 0.37 31.50 -3.07
C ASP A 433 -0.20 31.19 -4.47
N LYS A 434 -0.93 30.07 -4.59
CA LYS A 434 -2.20 29.92 -5.37
C LYS A 434 -2.91 28.60 -4.96
N PRO A 435 -4.25 28.51 -5.12
CA PRO A 435 -5.14 27.99 -4.09
C PRO A 435 -5.68 26.59 -4.42
N GLY A 436 -5.91 25.78 -3.37
CA GLY A 436 -6.81 24.63 -3.44
C GLY A 436 -6.34 23.33 -2.78
N GLN A 437 -5.08 23.21 -2.35
CA GLN A 437 -4.59 21.94 -1.77
C GLN A 437 -3.51 22.11 -0.67
N GLY A 438 -3.51 23.25 0.03
CA GLY A 438 -2.47 23.60 1.00
C GLY A 438 -2.79 23.21 2.45
N ASP A 439 -3.94 23.63 2.96
CA ASP A 439 -4.22 23.51 4.41
C ASP A 439 -4.91 22.20 4.76
N MET A 440 -5.90 21.76 3.97
CA MET A 440 -6.69 20.56 4.31
C MET A 440 -5.90 19.25 4.24
N GLY A 441 -4.98 19.12 3.28
CA GLY A 441 -4.08 17.95 3.19
C GLY A 441 -3.08 17.89 4.35
N GLN A 442 -2.66 19.05 4.86
CA GLN A 442 -1.79 19.16 6.02
C GLN A 442 -2.55 18.85 7.31
N LEU A 443 -3.79 19.35 7.46
CA LEU A 443 -4.69 19.01 8.56
C LEU A 443 -5.02 17.51 8.58
N MET A 444 -5.23 16.90 7.42
CA MET A 444 -5.46 15.45 7.29
C MET A 444 -4.23 14.61 7.63
N SER A 445 -3.04 15.08 7.25
CA SER A 445 -1.79 14.42 7.62
C SER A 445 -1.58 14.46 9.14
N ARG A 446 -1.85 15.62 9.76
CA ARG A 446 -1.85 15.77 11.23
C ARG A 446 -2.89 14.90 11.92
N LEU A 447 -4.10 14.77 11.35
CA LEU A 447 -5.11 13.84 11.87
C LEU A 447 -4.59 12.38 11.83
N GLY A 448 -3.93 11.99 10.74
CA GLY A 448 -3.30 10.67 10.61
C GLY A 448 -2.19 10.43 11.63
N GLU A 449 -1.41 11.45 11.96
CA GLU A 449 -0.41 11.39 13.04
C GLU A 449 -1.06 11.23 14.41
N ILE A 450 -2.11 11.99 14.72
CA ILE A 450 -2.88 11.91 15.97
C ILE A 450 -3.52 10.52 16.12
N ILE A 451 -4.07 9.96 15.04
CA ILE A 451 -4.63 8.60 14.99
C ILE A 451 -3.53 7.57 15.31
N SER A 452 -2.34 7.74 14.73
CA SER A 452 -1.20 6.84 14.96
C SER A 452 -0.71 6.90 16.41
N GLN A 453 -0.65 8.11 16.99
CA GLN A 453 -0.29 8.32 18.39
C GLN A 453 -1.34 7.73 19.35
N GLN A 454 -2.64 7.93 19.09
CA GLN A 454 -3.72 7.35 19.89
C GLN A 454 -3.69 5.83 19.82
N MET A 455 -3.45 5.24 18.65
CA MET A 455 -3.36 3.77 18.51
C MET A 455 -2.17 3.20 19.32
N GLY A 456 -1.01 3.84 19.26
CA GLY A 456 0.14 3.46 20.09
C GLY A 456 -0.15 3.59 21.58
N LEU A 457 -0.87 4.64 21.98
CA LEU A 457 -1.25 4.88 23.37
C LEU A 457 -2.29 3.86 23.87
N ASN A 458 -3.29 3.50 23.08
CA ASN A 458 -4.25 2.42 23.40
C ASN A 458 -3.52 1.10 23.70
N GLY A 459 -2.47 0.80 22.92
CA GLY A 459 -1.63 -0.38 23.14
C GLY A 459 -0.84 -0.35 24.46
N LYS A 460 -0.41 0.83 24.93
CA LYS A 460 0.26 0.97 26.22
C LYS A 460 -0.74 0.97 27.40
N THR A 461 -1.88 1.66 27.26
CA THR A 461 -2.95 1.70 28.26
C THR A 461 -3.56 0.31 28.49
N GLY A 462 -3.72 -0.49 27.44
CA GLY A 462 -4.17 -1.89 27.55
C GLY A 462 -3.20 -2.76 28.37
N LYS A 463 -1.88 -2.64 28.11
CA LYS A 463 -0.84 -3.34 28.90
C LYS A 463 -0.82 -2.93 30.37
N PHE A 464 -1.08 -1.65 30.66
CA PHE A 464 -1.15 -1.15 32.04
C PHE A 464 -2.39 -1.66 32.77
N GLY A 465 -3.54 -1.74 32.10
CA GLY A 465 -4.79 -2.30 32.63
C GLY A 465 -4.72 -3.80 32.94
N GLU A 466 -4.10 -4.60 32.07
CA GLU A 466 -3.93 -6.06 32.28
C GLU A 466 -3.00 -6.40 33.46
N ASN A 467 -1.94 -5.61 33.68
CA ASN A 467 -1.04 -5.80 34.82
C ASN A 467 -1.69 -5.43 36.17
N GLY A 468 -2.70 -4.54 36.17
CA GLY A 468 -3.46 -4.15 37.37
C GLY A 468 -4.53 -5.17 37.80
N GLN A 469 -5.03 -6.02 36.88
CA GLN A 469 -6.07 -7.02 37.20
C GLN A 469 -5.53 -8.30 37.88
N LYS A 470 -4.21 -8.52 37.93
CA LYS A 470 -3.57 -9.70 38.57
C LYS A 470 -3.36 -9.57 40.09
N GLY A 471 -4.08 -8.67 40.76
CA GLY A 471 -4.15 -8.62 42.22
C GLY A 471 -5.22 -9.58 42.75
N ASN A 472 -4.86 -10.45 43.70
CA ASN A 472 -5.61 -11.62 44.17
C ASN A 472 -6.98 -11.34 44.87
N ASN A 473 -7.70 -10.26 44.56
CA ASN A 473 -9.04 -9.94 45.07
C ASN A 473 -9.79 -8.83 44.28
N GLY A 474 -9.46 -8.56 43.01
CA GLY A 474 -10.23 -7.62 42.18
C GLY A 474 -10.21 -6.14 42.63
N LYS A 475 -9.26 -5.75 43.49
CA LYS A 475 -9.01 -4.37 43.95
C LYS A 475 -7.63 -3.82 43.52
N GLY A 476 -7.12 -4.29 42.37
CA GLY A 476 -5.73 -4.10 41.96
C GLY A 476 -5.31 -2.68 41.56
N ASN A 477 -6.25 -1.75 41.38
CA ASN A 477 -5.96 -0.35 41.01
C ASN A 477 -6.17 0.66 42.15
N SER A 478 -6.06 0.25 43.42
CA SER A 478 -6.01 1.24 44.50
C SER A 478 -4.69 2.02 44.42
N PRO A 479 -4.71 3.37 44.47
CA PRO A 479 -3.50 4.21 44.43
C PRO A 479 -2.39 3.75 45.37
N ASP A 480 -2.77 3.20 46.53
CA ASP A 480 -1.87 2.79 47.61
C ASP A 480 -1.03 1.53 47.31
N ASN A 481 -1.30 0.79 46.23
CA ASN A 481 -0.64 -0.49 45.93
C ASN A 481 0.21 -0.51 44.64
N MET A 482 0.38 0.64 43.97
CA MET A 482 1.23 0.76 42.77
C MET A 482 2.70 0.96 43.13
N SER A 483 3.60 0.26 42.42
CA SER A 483 5.04 0.49 42.56
C SER A 483 5.43 1.91 42.10
N PRO A 484 6.54 2.48 42.61
CA PRO A 484 7.05 3.76 42.14
C PRO A 484 7.26 3.80 40.61
N GLU A 485 7.73 2.71 39.99
CA GLU A 485 7.87 2.66 38.53
C GLU A 485 6.52 2.70 37.80
N GLN A 486 5.51 1.97 38.30
CA GLN A 486 4.17 1.97 37.71
C GLN A 486 3.49 3.34 37.80
N ARG A 487 3.73 4.09 38.88
CA ARG A 487 3.22 5.46 39.03
C ARG A 487 3.84 6.41 38.00
N ILE A 488 5.14 6.28 37.74
CA ILE A 488 5.84 7.09 36.73
C ILE A 488 5.35 6.75 35.33
N GLU A 489 5.15 5.47 35.03
CA GLU A 489 4.63 5.02 33.74
C GLU A 489 3.20 5.50 33.51
N ASN A 490 2.33 5.42 34.51
CA ASN A 490 0.97 5.97 34.48
C ASN A 490 0.94 7.48 34.25
N GLN A 491 1.75 8.25 35.00
CA GLN A 491 1.87 9.69 34.76
C GLN A 491 2.31 9.99 33.33
N LYS A 492 3.22 9.20 32.78
CA LYS A 492 3.66 9.32 31.40
C LYS A 492 2.52 9.03 30.41
N LEU A 493 1.72 7.98 30.64
CA LEU A 493 0.55 7.66 29.80
C LEU A 493 -0.52 8.73 29.85
N SER A 494 -0.83 9.26 31.02
CA SER A 494 -1.78 10.37 31.17
C SER A 494 -1.28 11.63 30.44
N LEU A 495 0.00 11.97 30.57
CA LEU A 495 0.61 13.08 29.84
C LEU A 495 0.61 12.88 28.32
N GLU A 496 0.93 11.67 27.84
CA GLU A 496 0.87 11.33 26.41
C GLU A 496 -0.58 11.43 25.89
N GLN A 497 -1.57 10.92 26.63
CA GLN A 497 -3.00 11.04 26.27
C GLN A 497 -3.47 12.50 26.25
N GLN A 498 -3.01 13.31 27.21
CA GLN A 498 -3.33 14.74 27.29
C GLN A 498 -2.69 15.52 26.13
N GLN A 499 -1.50 15.13 25.69
CA GLN A 499 -0.87 15.72 24.50
C GLN A 499 -1.68 15.41 23.24
N ILE A 500 -2.10 14.15 23.04
CA ILE A 500 -2.94 13.75 21.91
C ILE A 500 -4.27 14.53 21.93
N GLN A 501 -4.89 14.65 23.10
CA GLN A 501 -6.12 15.42 23.29
C GLN A 501 -5.94 16.89 22.92
N LYS A 502 -4.84 17.53 23.31
CA LYS A 502 -4.51 18.93 22.94
C LYS A 502 -4.21 19.09 21.46
N SER A 503 -3.48 18.15 20.85
CA SER A 503 -3.21 18.16 19.41
C SER A 503 -4.51 18.01 18.60
N LEU A 504 -5.43 17.15 19.05
CA LEU A 504 -6.76 17.04 18.45
C LEU A 504 -7.61 18.29 18.70
N GLU A 505 -7.49 18.94 19.86
CA GLU A 505 -8.12 20.23 20.19
C GLU A 505 -7.70 21.33 19.23
N GLN A 506 -6.40 21.51 19.06
CA GLN A 506 -5.82 22.47 18.11
C GLN A 506 -6.24 22.17 16.67
N LEU A 507 -6.18 20.89 16.26
CA LEU A 507 -6.59 20.48 14.92
C LEU A 507 -8.06 20.80 14.66
N ASN A 508 -8.94 20.51 15.61
CA ASN A 508 -10.37 20.79 15.46
C ASN A 508 -10.68 22.29 15.47
N GLU A 509 -9.94 23.11 16.23
CA GLU A 509 -10.05 24.57 16.14
C GLU A 509 -9.61 25.09 14.77
N GLU A 510 -8.52 24.56 14.21
CA GLU A 510 -8.08 24.88 12.84
C GLU A 510 -9.15 24.46 11.82
N LEU A 511 -9.73 23.27 11.98
CA LEU A 511 -10.84 22.78 11.14
C LEU A 511 -12.11 23.62 11.28
N LYS A 512 -12.43 24.12 12.48
CA LYS A 512 -13.57 25.03 12.71
C LYS A 512 -13.35 26.40 12.05
N LYS A 513 -12.14 26.95 12.16
CA LYS A 513 -11.76 28.19 11.46
C LYS A 513 -11.83 28.01 9.94
N GLU A 514 -11.43 26.86 9.44
CA GLU A 514 -11.52 26.54 8.01
C GLU A 514 -12.98 26.35 7.56
N LYS A 515 -13.82 25.76 8.41
CA LYS A 515 -15.27 25.66 8.19
C LYS A 515 -15.96 27.03 8.19
N GLU A 516 -15.56 27.94 9.06
CA GLU A 516 -16.07 29.33 9.09
C GLU A 516 -15.66 30.12 7.85
N ARG A 517 -14.51 29.82 7.26
CA ARG A 517 -14.02 30.43 6.01
C ARG A 517 -14.65 29.85 4.75
N SER A 518 -14.84 28.53 4.70
CA SER A 518 -15.32 27.80 3.52
C SER A 518 -16.84 27.59 3.49
N GLY A 519 -17.52 27.74 4.63
CA GLY A 519 -18.97 27.52 4.77
C GLY A 519 -19.41 26.06 4.72
N GLU A 520 -18.49 25.11 4.50
CA GLU A 520 -18.80 23.68 4.40
C GLU A 520 -18.53 22.95 5.71
N LYS A 521 -19.35 21.94 6.03
CA LYS A 521 -19.05 20.99 7.13
C LYS A 521 -17.92 20.07 6.64
N ILE A 522 -16.74 20.16 7.25
CA ILE A 522 -15.47 19.58 6.74
C ILE A 522 -15.20 18.17 7.29
N LEU A 523 -15.55 17.89 8.54
CA LEU A 523 -15.36 16.58 9.17
C LEU A 523 -16.56 16.25 10.08
N GLY A 524 -16.75 14.96 10.37
CA GLY A 524 -17.68 14.48 11.40
C GLY A 524 -17.39 15.09 12.79
N ASP A 525 -18.22 14.77 13.78
CA ASP A 525 -18.28 15.45 15.07
C ASP A 525 -17.05 15.15 15.97
N LEU A 526 -15.88 15.70 15.62
CA LEU A 526 -14.65 15.63 16.42
C LEU A 526 -14.82 16.27 17.80
N ASP A 527 -15.87 17.08 18.00
CA ASP A 527 -16.26 17.65 19.28
C ASP A 527 -16.64 16.57 20.32
N GLU A 528 -17.26 15.48 19.87
CA GLU A 528 -17.55 14.32 20.73
C GLU A 528 -16.28 13.57 21.07
N VAL A 529 -15.40 13.33 20.08
CA VAL A 529 -14.11 12.64 20.27
C VAL A 529 -13.26 13.38 21.31
N GLN A 530 -13.25 14.71 21.25
CA GLN A 530 -12.53 15.55 22.23
C GLN A 530 -13.09 15.47 23.63
N LYS A 531 -14.41 15.43 23.78
CA LYS A 531 -15.05 15.26 25.10
C LYS A 531 -14.72 13.90 25.69
N GLU A 532 -14.80 12.84 24.89
CA GLU A 532 -14.43 11.48 25.31
C GLU A 532 -12.94 11.40 25.67
N MET A 533 -12.04 12.06 24.92
CA MET A 533 -10.62 12.14 25.28
C MET A 533 -10.37 12.87 26.61
N LYS A 534 -11.13 13.93 26.92
CA LYS A 534 -11.05 14.63 28.22
C LYS A 534 -11.49 13.72 29.38
N GLU A 535 -12.51 12.89 29.17
CA GLU A 535 -12.92 11.88 30.16
C GLU A 535 -11.84 10.83 30.39
N ILE A 536 -11.20 10.34 29.32
CA ILE A 536 -10.09 9.36 29.43
C ILE A 536 -8.91 9.96 30.18
N VAL A 537 -8.49 11.20 29.88
CA VAL A 537 -7.40 11.86 30.63
C VAL A 537 -7.74 11.91 32.13
N LYS A 538 -8.99 12.28 32.47
CA LYS A 538 -9.44 12.31 33.86
C LYS A 538 -9.46 10.91 34.51
N GLU A 539 -9.90 9.89 33.77
CA GLU A 539 -9.89 8.50 34.25
C GLU A 539 -8.46 7.96 34.44
N LEU A 540 -7.52 8.32 33.57
CA LEU A 540 -6.09 8.01 33.71
C LEU A 540 -5.46 8.72 34.92
N GLU A 541 -5.74 10.01 35.12
CA GLU A 541 -5.28 10.78 36.30
C GLU A 541 -5.85 10.24 37.62
N GLU A 542 -7.09 9.76 37.59
CA GLU A 542 -7.77 9.13 38.72
C GLU A 542 -7.39 7.63 38.88
N ASN A 543 -6.41 7.15 38.09
CA ASN A 543 -5.86 5.78 38.10
C ASN A 543 -6.89 4.68 37.80
N ARG A 544 -7.94 5.00 37.06
CA ARG A 544 -9.01 4.05 36.71
C ARG A 544 -8.73 3.40 35.36
N TYR A 545 -8.01 2.29 35.40
CA TYR A 545 -7.79 1.42 34.25
C TYR A 545 -8.74 0.23 34.30
N ASP A 546 -9.92 0.38 33.70
CA ASP A 546 -10.90 -0.68 33.54
C ASP A 546 -11.16 -0.96 32.04
N ASP A 547 -11.86 -2.06 31.75
CA ASP A 547 -12.14 -2.46 30.36
C ASP A 547 -12.96 -1.39 29.62
N LYS A 548 -13.73 -0.58 30.36
CA LYS A 548 -14.51 0.54 29.82
C LYS A 548 -13.62 1.67 29.32
N LEU A 549 -12.52 1.97 30.00
CA LEU A 549 -11.51 2.93 29.53
C LEU A 549 -10.92 2.50 28.18
N ILE A 550 -10.58 1.21 28.04
CA ILE A 550 -10.00 0.64 26.82
C ILE A 550 -11.03 0.64 25.69
N GLU A 551 -12.29 0.30 25.97
CA GLU A 551 -13.39 0.41 25.00
C GLU A 551 -13.61 1.86 24.53
N LYS A 552 -13.59 2.84 25.44
CA LYS A 552 -13.67 4.27 25.08
C LYS A 552 -12.51 4.69 24.18
N GLN A 553 -11.28 4.28 24.51
CA GLN A 553 -10.08 4.52 23.72
C GLN A 553 -10.17 3.94 22.29
N ASN A 554 -10.70 2.73 22.14
CA ASN A 554 -10.89 2.09 20.84
C ASN A 554 -12.02 2.73 20.03
N ARG A 555 -13.12 3.14 20.68
CA ARG A 555 -14.22 3.88 20.05
C ARG A 555 -13.75 5.22 19.49
N ILE A 556 -12.92 5.94 20.24
CA ILE A 556 -12.29 7.19 19.80
C ILE A 556 -11.45 6.97 18.55
N LEU A 557 -10.64 5.91 18.53
CA LEU A 557 -9.81 5.55 17.38
C LEU A 557 -10.65 5.27 16.13
N SER A 558 -11.72 4.47 16.26
CA SER A 558 -12.67 4.21 15.18
C SER A 558 -13.33 5.49 14.67
N ARG A 559 -13.81 6.37 15.55
CA ARG A 559 -14.43 7.64 15.15
C ARG A 559 -13.45 8.58 14.44
N MET A 560 -12.18 8.59 14.82
CA MET A 560 -11.15 9.39 14.12
C MET A 560 -10.83 8.83 12.74
N LEU A 561 -10.79 7.50 12.60
CA LEU A 561 -10.63 6.82 11.30
C LEU A 561 -11.84 7.08 10.40
N ASP A 562 -13.06 7.00 10.93
CA ASP A 562 -14.29 7.32 10.20
C ASP A 562 -14.33 8.79 9.76
N ALA A 563 -13.90 9.72 10.63
CA ALA A 563 -13.78 11.13 10.27
C ALA A 563 -12.81 11.32 9.08
N GLN A 564 -11.66 10.65 9.11
CA GLN A 564 -10.69 10.68 8.01
C GLN A 564 -11.23 10.10 6.70
N LEU A 565 -12.10 9.09 6.76
CA LEU A 565 -12.73 8.44 5.61
C LEU A 565 -13.90 9.26 5.03
N SER A 566 -14.77 9.81 5.88
CA SER A 566 -15.98 10.54 5.49
C SER A 566 -15.72 11.76 4.59
N GLN A 567 -14.59 12.44 4.76
CA GLN A 567 -14.23 13.56 3.90
C GLN A 567 -13.83 13.11 2.49
N ARG A 568 -13.22 11.93 2.34
CA ARG A 568 -12.90 11.37 1.03
C ARG A 568 -14.15 10.97 0.26
N GLU A 569 -15.24 10.63 0.95
CA GLU A 569 -16.50 10.28 0.29
C GLU A 569 -17.22 11.51 -0.31
N LYS A 570 -17.07 12.67 0.33
CA LYS A 570 -17.72 13.94 -0.04
C LYS A 570 -17.23 14.52 -1.37
N ASP A 571 -15.96 14.28 -1.72
CA ASP A 571 -15.38 14.67 -3.02
C ASP A 571 -16.01 13.95 -4.23
N PHE A 572 -16.84 12.92 -3.97
CA PHE A 572 -17.50 12.11 -5.00
C PHE A 572 -19.03 12.14 -4.91
N GLU A 573 -19.63 13.04 -4.12
CA GLU A 573 -21.06 13.33 -4.24
C GLU A 573 -21.32 14.01 -5.60
N PRO A 574 -22.24 13.51 -6.44
CA PRO A 574 -22.56 14.16 -7.70
C PRO A 574 -23.19 15.54 -7.43
N LYS A 575 -22.42 16.62 -7.63
CA LYS A 575 -22.95 17.99 -7.61
C LYS A 575 -23.80 18.21 -8.87
N ARG A 576 -25.05 18.67 -8.70
CA ARG A 576 -25.96 18.99 -9.81
C ARG A 576 -25.34 20.12 -10.65
N GLU A 577 -24.86 19.80 -11.85
CA GLU A 577 -24.43 20.80 -12.82
C GLU A 577 -25.67 21.47 -13.45
N SER A 578 -25.78 22.80 -13.32
CA SER A 578 -26.76 23.57 -14.09
C SER A 578 -26.08 24.05 -15.38
N ARG A 579 -26.62 23.67 -16.54
CA ARG A 579 -26.18 24.21 -17.83
C ARG A 579 -27.11 25.35 -18.25
N PRO A 580 -26.60 26.52 -18.68
CA PRO A 580 -27.43 27.52 -19.36
C PRO A 580 -28.00 26.92 -20.64
N GLY A 581 -29.26 27.22 -20.97
CA GLY A 581 -29.87 26.75 -22.22
C GLY A 581 -29.13 27.29 -23.44
N GLU A 582 -28.72 26.40 -24.34
CA GLU A 582 -28.14 26.81 -25.63
C GLU A 582 -29.26 27.29 -26.57
N ASN A 583 -29.05 28.44 -27.21
CA ASN A 583 -29.92 28.91 -28.28
C ASN A 583 -29.64 28.10 -29.54
N VAL A 584 -30.39 27.02 -29.73
CA VAL A 584 -30.36 26.23 -30.96
C VAL A 584 -31.06 27.04 -32.06
N VAL A 585 -30.30 27.52 -33.04
CA VAL A 585 -30.89 28.05 -34.28
C VAL A 585 -31.44 26.86 -35.05
N ARG A 586 -32.76 26.65 -34.94
CA ARG A 586 -33.47 25.64 -35.72
C ARG A 586 -33.60 26.15 -37.15
N THR A 587 -32.90 25.53 -38.10
CA THR A 587 -33.25 25.63 -39.51
C THR A 587 -34.61 24.97 -39.70
N SER A 588 -35.57 25.72 -40.23
CA SER A 588 -36.87 25.15 -40.60
C SER A 588 -36.66 24.11 -41.72
N PRO A 589 -37.36 22.97 -41.68
CA PRO A 589 -37.31 22.00 -42.77
C PRO A 589 -37.61 22.66 -44.12
N PRO A 590 -37.03 22.18 -45.23
CA PRO A 590 -37.35 22.69 -46.56
C PRO A 590 -38.85 22.60 -46.85
N GLU A 591 -39.34 23.51 -47.70
CA GLU A 591 -40.75 23.60 -48.07
C GLU A 591 -41.21 22.30 -48.75
N ILE A 592 -42.32 21.72 -48.28
CA ILE A 592 -42.83 20.44 -48.80
C ILE A 592 -43.33 20.66 -50.24
N VAL A 593 -42.63 20.07 -51.21
CA VAL A 593 -42.99 20.16 -52.62
C VAL A 593 -44.10 19.16 -52.96
N LEU A 594 -45.35 19.61 -52.93
CA LEU A 594 -46.54 18.77 -53.16
C LEU A 594 -46.90 18.55 -54.65
N ARG A 595 -46.06 18.97 -55.60
CA ARG A 595 -46.35 18.86 -57.03
C ARG A 595 -45.18 18.29 -57.81
N GLY A 596 -45.25 16.99 -58.07
CA GLY A 596 -44.31 16.25 -58.92
C GLY A 596 -44.80 14.80 -59.11
N PRO A 597 -44.39 14.12 -60.20
CA PRO A 597 -44.90 12.79 -60.56
C PRO A 597 -44.64 11.68 -59.52
N ASN A 598 -43.77 11.92 -58.52
CA ASN A 598 -43.43 10.96 -57.45
C ASN A 598 -43.76 11.44 -56.02
N SER A 599 -44.45 12.57 -55.86
CA SER A 599 -44.79 13.16 -54.56
C SER A 599 -45.56 12.22 -53.62
N PHE A 600 -46.37 11.29 -54.16
CA PHE A 600 -47.12 10.31 -53.37
C PHE A 600 -46.24 9.19 -52.79
N ASN A 601 -45.13 8.84 -53.45
CA ASN A 601 -44.22 7.78 -53.00
C ASN A 601 -43.26 8.29 -51.91
N GLU A 602 -42.78 9.54 -52.02
CA GLU A 602 -41.95 10.17 -50.98
C GLU A 602 -42.75 10.35 -49.66
N LEU A 603 -44.00 10.83 -49.74
CA LEU A 603 -44.90 10.90 -48.58
C LEU A 603 -45.17 9.53 -47.93
N LYS A 604 -45.11 8.44 -48.71
CA LYS A 604 -45.30 7.08 -48.21
C LYS A 604 -44.04 6.51 -47.58
N GLU A 605 -42.86 6.80 -48.10
CA GLU A 605 -41.59 6.45 -47.46
C GLU A 605 -41.39 7.21 -46.15
N ASP A 606 -41.70 8.51 -46.13
CA ASP A 606 -41.66 9.31 -44.91
C ASP A 606 -42.62 8.75 -43.86
N PHE A 607 -43.83 8.33 -44.24
CA PHE A 607 -44.75 7.64 -43.33
C PHE A 607 -44.17 6.36 -42.73
N LEU A 608 -43.49 5.54 -43.56
CA LEU A 608 -42.87 4.29 -43.10
C LEU A 608 -41.63 4.50 -42.23
N ASN A 609 -40.91 5.61 -42.42
CA ASN A 609 -39.77 6.00 -41.59
C ASN A 609 -40.23 6.61 -40.26
N LEU A 610 -41.24 7.48 -40.26
CA LEU A 610 -41.85 8.04 -39.05
C LEU A 610 -42.43 6.95 -38.14
N GLN A 611 -43.00 5.88 -38.70
CA GLN A 611 -43.54 4.77 -37.91
C GLN A 611 -42.45 3.96 -37.17
N LYS A 612 -41.18 4.07 -37.57
CA LYS A 612 -40.05 3.39 -36.91
C LYS A 612 -39.45 4.18 -35.75
N GLU A 613 -39.74 5.48 -35.64
CA GLU A 613 -39.12 6.38 -34.65
C GLU A 613 -39.85 6.40 -33.28
N GLY A 614 -40.92 5.62 -33.11
CA GLY A 614 -41.54 5.37 -31.79
C GLY A 614 -42.18 6.60 -31.15
N TYR A 615 -43.17 7.19 -31.80
CA TYR A 615 -43.94 8.32 -31.26
C TYR A 615 -44.99 7.86 -30.24
N THR A 616 -45.40 8.74 -29.32
CA THR A 616 -46.52 8.45 -28.40
C THR A 616 -47.85 8.51 -29.16
N GLU A 617 -48.87 7.77 -28.71
CA GLU A 617 -50.17 7.63 -29.39
C GLU A 617 -50.82 8.99 -29.77
N ASP A 618 -50.70 9.99 -28.90
CA ASP A 618 -51.24 11.34 -29.14
C ASP A 618 -50.60 12.03 -30.35
N TYR A 619 -49.28 11.84 -30.54
CA TYR A 619 -48.55 12.40 -31.68
C TYR A 619 -48.79 11.60 -32.96
N GLU A 620 -48.91 10.26 -32.86
CA GLU A 620 -49.27 9.43 -34.01
C GLU A 620 -50.65 9.80 -34.58
N ALA A 621 -51.61 10.12 -33.71
CA ALA A 621 -52.93 10.58 -34.12
C ALA A 621 -52.88 11.94 -34.85
N LEU A 622 -52.05 12.87 -34.37
CA LEU A 622 -51.87 14.19 -34.99
C LEU A 622 -51.14 14.10 -36.34
N ILE A 623 -50.09 13.29 -36.43
CA ILE A 623 -49.33 13.03 -37.66
C ILE A 623 -50.25 12.38 -38.70
N SER A 624 -51.03 11.38 -38.30
CA SER A 624 -51.99 10.72 -39.18
C SER A 624 -53.05 11.70 -39.72
N LYS A 625 -53.55 12.60 -38.88
CA LYS A 625 -54.54 13.61 -39.28
C LYS A 625 -53.95 14.65 -40.23
N TYR A 626 -52.72 15.11 -39.97
CA TYR A 626 -51.99 16.04 -40.84
C TYR A 626 -51.71 15.45 -42.24
N LEU A 627 -51.29 14.18 -42.30
CA LEU A 627 -51.05 13.49 -43.56
C LEU A 627 -52.34 13.21 -44.34
N MET A 628 -53.46 12.93 -43.66
CA MET A 628 -54.78 12.82 -44.30
C MET A 628 -55.24 14.15 -44.93
N GLU A 629 -54.98 15.27 -44.27
CA GLU A 629 -55.26 16.61 -44.81
C GLU A 629 -54.40 16.89 -46.05
N LEU A 630 -53.11 16.53 -46.02
CA LEU A 630 -52.20 16.66 -47.17
C LEU A 630 -52.62 15.79 -48.36
N LYS A 631 -53.13 14.59 -48.13
CA LYS A 631 -53.68 13.74 -49.20
C LYS A 631 -54.91 14.37 -49.88
N LYS A 632 -55.73 15.10 -49.12
CA LYS A 632 -56.90 15.82 -49.67
C LYS A 632 -56.50 17.06 -50.48
N SER A 633 -55.43 17.75 -50.10
CA SER A 633 -54.95 18.94 -50.82
C SER A 633 -54.17 18.62 -52.10
N GLY A 634 -53.52 17.45 -52.18
CA GLY A 634 -52.83 16.96 -53.39
C GLY A 634 -53.73 16.33 -54.47
N SER A 635 -55.04 16.21 -54.25
CA SER A 635 -56.01 15.61 -55.19
C SER A 635 -56.85 16.65 -55.98
N LYS A 636 -56.34 17.88 -56.13
CA LYS A 636 -56.92 18.93 -56.98
C LYS A 636 -55.97 19.40 -58.07
#